data_AF-A0A932C4Q0-F1
#
_entry.id   AF-A0A932C4Q0-F1
#
_cell.length_a   1.000
_cell.length_b   1.000
_cell.length_c   1.000
_cell.angle_alpha   90.00
_cell.angle_beta   90.00
_cell.angle_gamma   90.00
#
_symmetry.space_group_name_H-M   'P 1'
#
loop_
_entity.id
_entity.type
_entity.pdbx_description
1 polymer ?
#
loop_
_entity_poly.entity_id
_entity_poly.type
_entity_poly.pdbx_seq_one_letter_code
_entity_poly.pdbx_strand_id
1 'polypeptide(L)'
;MTTLPTQAEILFGDGRTTDPDFYFATKLISQLQRELHQSKRRLLMAASRWLVAYEYIKDLEERLMLQEAPLEKERKFYLGTVTVLCGLGRLLATRLHEADDIKVESLGLTFEDLSACIEELADIDRAAHREWTQEMKSAIETAILRG
;
A
#
# COMPACT_ATOMS: atom_id res chain seq x y z
N MET A 1 1.81 29.17 0.32
CA MET A 1 0.92 27.99 0.24
C MET A 1 1.72 26.79 0.71
N THR A 2 1.48 26.32 1.92
CA THR A 2 2.08 25.09 2.46
C THR A 2 1.30 23.90 1.90
N THR A 3 1.93 23.13 1.01
CA THR A 3 1.38 21.85 0.54
C THR A 3 1.33 20.90 1.72
N LEU A 4 0.13 20.37 2.02
CA LEU A 4 -0.03 19.31 3.03
C LEU A 4 0.83 18.11 2.62
N PRO A 5 1.56 17.49 3.57
CA PRO A 5 2.35 16.31 3.28
C PRO A 5 1.45 15.18 2.81
N THR A 6 1.90 14.46 1.80
CA THR A 6 1.26 13.25 1.30
C THR A 6 1.27 12.16 2.38
N GLN A 7 0.29 11.24 2.38
CA GLN A 7 0.29 10.13 3.34
C GLN A 7 1.59 9.31 3.30
N ALA A 8 2.24 9.24 2.12
CA ALA A 8 3.56 8.63 1.98
C ALA A 8 4.65 9.41 2.76
N GLU A 9 4.67 10.74 2.70
CA GLU A 9 5.60 11.56 3.49
C GLU A 9 5.34 11.46 5.00
N ILE A 10 4.08 11.26 5.40
CA ILE A 10 3.70 11.05 6.81
C ILE A 10 4.15 9.67 7.31
N LEU A 11 4.00 8.62 6.49
CA LEU A 11 4.29 7.24 6.89
C LEU A 11 5.77 6.86 6.76
N PHE A 12 6.51 7.48 5.83
CA PHE A 12 7.89 7.10 5.51
C PHE A 12 8.95 8.16 5.90
N GLY A 13 8.56 9.33 6.42
CA GLY A 13 9.48 10.40 6.82
C GLY A 13 10.06 11.20 5.65
N ASP A 14 11.08 12.04 5.92
CA ASP A 14 11.65 13.06 5.02
C ASP A 14 12.36 12.54 3.74
N GLY A 15 12.14 11.27 3.37
CA GLY A 15 12.75 10.67 2.18
C GLY A 15 14.20 10.23 2.36
N ARG A 16 14.74 10.21 3.59
CA ARG A 16 16.06 9.64 3.90
C ARG A 16 16.01 8.13 4.15
N THR A 17 15.21 7.38 3.40
CA THR A 17 15.39 5.93 3.35
C THR A 17 16.70 5.65 2.61
N THR A 18 17.70 5.09 3.31
CA THR A 18 18.98 4.69 2.71
C THR A 18 18.86 3.51 1.77
N ASP A 19 17.70 2.84 1.77
CA ASP A 19 17.36 1.76 0.88
C ASP A 19 16.78 2.31 -0.44
N PRO A 20 17.45 2.12 -1.59
CA PRO A 20 16.99 2.61 -2.89
C PRO A 20 15.61 2.08 -3.25
N ASP A 21 15.33 0.81 -2.95
CA ASP A 21 14.08 0.13 -3.29
C ASP A 21 12.90 0.81 -2.57
N PHE A 22 13.09 1.19 -1.31
CA PHE A 22 12.06 1.88 -0.51
C PHE A 22 11.80 3.30 -1.01
N TYR A 23 12.86 4.01 -1.40
CA TYR A 23 12.73 5.33 -2.00
C TYR A 23 11.88 5.29 -3.28
N PHE A 24 12.11 4.31 -4.16
CA PHE A 24 11.34 4.15 -5.40
C PHE A 24 9.86 3.87 -5.12
N ALA A 25 9.56 2.96 -4.21
CA ALA A 25 8.18 2.66 -3.82
C ALA A 25 7.48 3.89 -3.22
N THR A 26 8.12 4.62 -2.30
CA THR A 26 7.57 5.87 -1.76
C THR A 26 7.31 6.90 -2.86
N LYS A 27 8.24 7.07 -3.82
CA LYS A 27 8.04 8.01 -4.94
C LYS A 27 6.91 7.59 -5.86
N LEU A 28 6.78 6.30 -6.16
CA LEU A 28 5.69 5.76 -6.98
C LEU A 28 4.33 6.01 -6.31
N ILE A 29 4.22 5.75 -5.01
CA ILE A 29 3.02 6.02 -4.21
C ILE A 29 2.67 7.52 -4.22
N SER A 30 3.65 8.41 -3.99
CA SER A 30 3.42 9.86 -4.03
C SER A 30 3.00 10.36 -5.42
N GLN A 31 3.48 9.73 -6.50
CA GLN A 31 3.02 10.03 -7.86
C GLN A 31 1.58 9.57 -8.08
N LEU A 32 1.26 8.35 -7.62
CA LEU A 32 -0.07 7.77 -7.72
C LEU A 32 -1.14 8.60 -6.97
N GLN A 33 -0.80 9.03 -5.76
CA GLN A 33 -1.64 9.93 -4.96
C GLN A 33 -1.94 11.24 -5.70
N ARG A 34 -0.91 11.85 -6.31
CA ARG A 34 -1.09 13.09 -7.08
C ARG A 34 -1.99 12.89 -8.29
N GLU A 35 -1.88 11.75 -8.97
CA GLU A 35 -2.71 11.46 -10.15
C GLU A 35 -4.15 11.12 -9.82
N LEU A 36 -4.39 10.37 -8.74
CA LEU A 36 -5.75 10.14 -8.24
C LEU A 36 -6.44 11.44 -7.83
N HIS A 37 -5.69 12.45 -7.40
CA HIS A 37 -6.23 13.79 -7.11
C HIS A 37 -6.39 14.68 -8.35
N GLN A 38 -5.83 14.32 -9.51
CA GLN A 38 -5.81 15.14 -10.72
C GLN A 38 -6.61 14.50 -11.87
N SER A 39 -7.82 15.01 -12.14
CA SER A 39 -8.65 14.82 -13.35
C SER A 39 -8.99 13.37 -13.76
N LYS A 40 -10.25 13.14 -14.15
CA LYS A 40 -10.75 11.84 -14.66
C LYS A 40 -9.88 11.25 -15.79
N ARG A 41 -9.24 12.09 -16.61
CA ARG A 41 -8.41 11.66 -17.75
C ARG A 41 -7.14 10.90 -17.39
N ARG A 42 -6.74 10.83 -16.12
CA ARG A 42 -5.52 10.11 -15.69
C ARG A 42 -5.79 8.81 -14.94
N LEU A 43 -7.04 8.36 -14.85
CA LEU A 43 -7.39 7.16 -14.10
C LEU A 43 -6.75 5.88 -14.66
N LEU A 44 -6.61 5.74 -15.98
CA LEU A 44 -5.88 4.60 -16.58
C LEU A 44 -4.39 4.61 -16.23
N MET A 45 -3.77 5.79 -16.19
CA MET A 45 -2.36 5.91 -15.79
C MET A 45 -2.18 5.65 -14.30
N ALA A 46 -3.10 6.12 -13.47
CA ALA A 46 -3.14 5.81 -12.05
C ALA A 46 -3.33 4.30 -11.81
N ALA A 47 -4.20 3.65 -12.59
CA ALA A 47 -4.40 2.20 -12.54
C ALA A 47 -3.14 1.44 -12.94
N SER A 48 -2.52 1.79 -14.07
CA SER A 48 -1.26 1.20 -14.51
C SER A 48 -0.17 1.31 -13.44
N ARG A 49 -0.01 2.49 -12.81
CA ARG A 49 0.98 2.67 -11.74
C ARG A 49 0.62 1.94 -10.45
N TRP A 50 -0.68 1.79 -10.17
CA TRP A 50 -1.14 1.03 -9.02
C TRP A 50 -0.74 -0.44 -9.15
N LEU A 51 -0.93 -1.00 -10.34
CA LEU A 51 -0.56 -2.38 -10.66
C LEU A 51 0.95 -2.58 -10.55
N VAL A 52 1.76 -1.68 -11.09
CA VAL A 52 3.23 -1.74 -10.90
C VAL A 52 3.61 -1.72 -9.42
N ALA A 53 2.95 -0.88 -8.62
CA ALA A 53 3.20 -0.83 -7.17
C ALA A 53 2.76 -2.12 -6.46
N TYR A 54 1.66 -2.74 -6.91
CA TYR A 54 1.17 -4.02 -6.40
C TYR A 54 2.14 -5.16 -6.69
N GLU A 55 2.58 -5.32 -7.95
CA GLU A 55 3.57 -6.32 -8.34
C GLU A 55 4.88 -6.18 -7.56
N TYR A 56 5.38 -4.94 -7.42
CA TYR A 56 6.57 -4.68 -6.61
C TYR A 56 6.40 -5.12 -5.15
N ILE A 57 5.21 -4.97 -4.57
CA ILE A 57 4.93 -5.40 -3.19
C ILE A 57 4.82 -6.91 -3.09
N LYS A 58 4.30 -7.59 -4.11
CA LYS A 58 4.31 -9.06 -4.19
C LYS A 58 5.75 -9.60 -4.27
N ASP A 59 6.59 -9.00 -5.10
CA ASP A 59 8.02 -9.34 -5.17
C ASP A 59 8.73 -9.12 -3.82
N LEU A 60 8.40 -8.01 -3.13
CA LEU A 60 8.95 -7.74 -1.81
C LEU A 60 8.46 -8.75 -0.77
N GLU A 61 7.18 -9.15 -0.80
CA GLU A 61 6.64 -10.19 0.05
C GLU A 61 7.39 -11.52 -0.11
N GLU A 62 7.57 -11.98 -1.35
CA GLU A 62 8.31 -13.20 -1.65
C GLU A 62 9.75 -13.14 -1.14
N ARG A 63 10.43 -12.01 -1.36
CA ARG A 63 11.79 -11.78 -0.83
C ARG A 63 11.83 -11.88 0.70
N LEU A 64 10.85 -11.32 1.40
CA LEU A 64 10.77 -11.37 2.86
C LEU A 64 10.42 -12.77 3.38
N MET A 65 9.60 -13.54 2.66
CA MET A 65 9.27 -14.93 3.02
C MET A 65 10.45 -15.87 2.87
N LEU A 66 11.36 -15.61 1.92
CA LEU A 66 12.57 -16.39 1.68
C LEU A 66 13.70 -16.09 2.67
N GLN A 67 13.63 -14.96 3.40
CA GLN A 67 14.61 -14.61 4.41
C GLN A 67 14.33 -15.37 5.72
N GLU A 68 15.35 -16.03 6.28
CA GLU A 68 15.22 -16.71 7.59
C GLU A 68 14.84 -15.74 8.72
N ALA A 69 15.29 -14.48 8.63
CA ALA A 69 14.99 -13.42 9.60
C ALA A 69 14.98 -12.03 8.91
N PRO A 70 13.84 -11.61 8.32
CA PRO A 70 13.71 -10.28 7.74
C PRO A 70 13.89 -9.18 8.80
N LEU A 71 14.52 -8.06 8.43
CA LEU A 71 14.75 -6.97 9.35
C LEU A 71 13.43 -6.29 9.73
N GLU A 72 13.31 -5.86 10.98
CA GLU A 72 12.09 -5.19 11.49
C GLU A 72 11.71 -3.96 10.65
N LYS A 73 12.71 -3.21 10.15
CA LYS A 73 12.49 -2.06 9.25
C LYS A 73 11.85 -2.47 7.92
N GLU A 74 12.18 -3.64 7.38
CA GLU A 74 11.67 -4.12 6.10
C GLU A 74 10.23 -4.61 6.26
N ARG A 75 9.96 -5.35 7.35
CA ARG A 75 8.59 -5.74 7.71
C ARG A 75 7.69 -4.52 7.94
N LYS A 76 8.15 -3.50 8.67
CA LYS A 76 7.41 -2.25 8.89
C LYS A 76 7.16 -1.50 7.58
N PHE A 77 8.16 -1.43 6.71
CA PHE A 77 8.02 -0.79 5.39
C PHE A 77 7.01 -1.53 4.50
N TYR A 78 7.10 -2.87 4.46
CA TYR A 78 6.18 -3.72 3.72
C TYR A 78 4.73 -3.48 4.17
N LEU A 79 4.46 -3.64 5.48
CA LEU A 79 3.13 -3.45 6.04
C LEU A 79 2.59 -2.04 5.80
N GLY A 80 3.42 -1.01 6.05
CA GLY A 80 3.03 0.38 5.81
C GLY A 80 2.68 0.63 4.34
N THR A 81 3.42 0.03 3.42
CA THR A 81 3.13 0.14 1.99
C THR A 81 1.84 -0.59 1.60
N VAL A 82 1.62 -1.80 2.13
CA VAL A 82 0.39 -2.58 1.90
C VAL A 82 -0.84 -1.77 2.33
N THR A 83 -0.84 -1.19 3.54
CA THR A 83 -1.96 -0.37 4.04
C THR A 83 -2.26 0.81 3.11
N VAL A 84 -1.22 1.54 2.67
CA VAL A 84 -1.38 2.67 1.77
C VAL A 84 -1.89 2.23 0.41
N LEU A 85 -1.31 1.18 -0.16
CA LEU A 85 -1.65 0.71 -1.49
C LEU A 85 -3.08 0.15 -1.54
N CYS A 86 -3.52 -0.53 -0.49
CA CYS A 86 -4.91 -0.95 -0.30
C CYS A 86 -5.86 0.24 -0.32
N GLY A 87 -5.58 1.30 0.47
CA GLY A 87 -6.39 2.51 0.48
C GLY A 87 -6.45 3.22 -0.88
N LEU A 88 -5.33 3.31 -1.58
CA LEU A 88 -5.28 3.90 -2.93
C LEU A 88 -5.99 3.04 -3.97
N GLY A 89 -5.92 1.72 -3.84
CA GLY A 89 -6.61 0.78 -4.72
C GLY A 89 -8.12 0.90 -4.59
N ARG A 90 -8.64 0.97 -3.35
CA ARG A 90 -10.07 1.22 -3.09
C ARG A 90 -10.54 2.53 -3.72
N LEU A 91 -9.78 3.62 -3.52
CA LEU A 91 -10.11 4.92 -4.11
C LEU A 91 -10.10 4.85 -5.64
N LEU A 92 -9.10 4.19 -6.24
CA LEU A 92 -8.99 3.99 -7.68
C LEU A 92 -10.20 3.20 -8.21
N ALA A 93 -10.57 2.08 -7.58
CA ALA A 93 -11.72 1.28 -7.97
C ALA A 93 -13.02 2.08 -7.93
N THR A 94 -13.25 2.85 -6.86
CA THR A 94 -14.42 3.77 -6.80
C THR A 94 -14.40 4.77 -7.95
N ARG A 95 -13.26 5.42 -8.21
CA ARG A 95 -13.12 6.43 -9.28
C ARG A 95 -13.32 5.85 -10.69
N LEU A 96 -12.86 4.62 -10.92
CA LEU A 96 -13.05 3.91 -12.18
C LEU A 96 -14.51 3.49 -12.36
N HIS A 97 -15.15 3.02 -11.28
CA HIS A 97 -16.57 2.67 -11.32
C HIS A 97 -17.46 3.89 -11.60
N GLU A 98 -17.10 5.07 -11.09
CA GLU A 98 -17.79 6.34 -11.38
C GLU A 98 -17.46 6.93 -12.78
N ALA A 99 -16.55 6.32 -13.53
CA ALA A 99 -16.10 6.77 -14.84
C ALA A 99 -16.59 5.80 -15.93
N ASP A 100 -17.87 5.92 -16.30
CA ASP A 100 -18.52 5.09 -17.32
C ASP A 100 -17.82 5.11 -18.70
N ASP A 101 -16.97 6.11 -18.96
CA ASP A 101 -16.23 6.29 -20.21
C ASP A 101 -14.84 5.63 -20.21
N ILE A 102 -14.38 5.08 -19.08
CA ILE A 102 -13.03 4.53 -18.94
C ILE A 102 -13.07 3.01 -18.86
N LYS A 103 -12.50 2.38 -19.89
CA LYS A 103 -12.37 0.92 -20.02
C LYS A 103 -10.99 0.44 -19.57
N VAL A 104 -10.94 -0.21 -18.40
CA VAL A 104 -9.71 -0.80 -17.82
C VAL A 104 -9.16 -1.96 -18.65
N GLU A 105 -9.98 -2.53 -19.54
CA GLU A 105 -9.59 -3.60 -20.47
C GLU A 105 -8.45 -3.17 -21.39
N SER A 106 -8.25 -1.86 -21.60
CA SER A 106 -7.10 -1.31 -22.32
C SER A 106 -5.74 -1.58 -21.63
N LEU A 107 -5.76 -1.93 -20.34
CA LEU A 107 -4.60 -2.36 -19.56
C LEU A 107 -4.46 -3.89 -19.51
N GLY A 108 -5.32 -4.63 -20.23
CA GLY A 108 -5.34 -6.09 -20.19
C GLY A 108 -5.94 -6.68 -18.91
N LEU A 109 -6.71 -5.89 -18.16
CA LEU A 109 -7.30 -6.28 -16.88
C LEU A 109 -8.80 -5.99 -16.85
N THR A 110 -9.53 -6.82 -16.11
CA THR A 110 -10.93 -6.57 -15.76
C THR A 110 -11.02 -5.78 -14.45
N PHE A 111 -12.19 -5.20 -14.19
CA PHE A 111 -12.47 -4.58 -12.89
C PHE A 111 -12.47 -5.61 -11.74
N GLU A 112 -12.82 -6.86 -12.05
CA GLU A 112 -12.79 -7.98 -11.11
C GLU A 112 -11.35 -8.33 -10.71
N ASP A 113 -10.41 -8.34 -11.65
CA ASP A 113 -8.99 -8.55 -11.38
C ASP A 113 -8.43 -7.47 -10.43
N LEU A 114 -8.77 -6.19 -10.70
CA LEU A 114 -8.38 -5.08 -9.83
C LEU A 114 -8.98 -5.24 -8.42
N SER A 115 -10.26 -5.62 -8.34
CA SER A 115 -10.95 -5.83 -7.07
C SER A 115 -10.34 -6.98 -6.26
N ALA A 116 -9.94 -8.06 -6.93
CA ALA A 116 -9.27 -9.21 -6.31
C ALA A 116 -7.90 -8.80 -5.72
N CYS A 117 -7.09 -8.05 -6.46
CA CYS A 117 -5.80 -7.54 -5.97
C CYS A 117 -5.98 -6.64 -4.73
N ILE A 118 -7.02 -5.80 -4.72
CA ILE A 118 -7.34 -4.93 -3.58
C ILE A 118 -7.77 -5.75 -2.36
N GLU A 119 -8.59 -6.78 -2.55
CA GLU A 119 -9.06 -7.64 -1.46
C GLU A 119 -7.91 -8.44 -0.85
N GLU A 120 -6.97 -8.91 -1.66
CA GLU A 120 -5.76 -9.57 -1.18
C GLU A 120 -4.93 -8.65 -0.27
N LEU A 121 -4.67 -7.41 -0.71
CA LEU A 121 -3.98 -6.44 0.15
C LEU A 121 -4.76 -6.14 1.43
N ALA A 122 -6.10 -6.12 1.36
CA ALA A 122 -6.96 -5.93 2.53
C ALA A 122 -6.87 -7.12 3.50
N ASP A 123 -6.73 -8.34 3.01
CA ASP A 123 -6.52 -9.53 3.86
C ASP A 123 -5.19 -9.49 4.60
N ILE A 124 -4.12 -9.11 3.91
CA ILE A 124 -2.79 -8.92 4.50
C ILE A 124 -2.84 -7.84 5.59
N ASP A 125 -3.44 -6.68 5.27
CA ASP A 125 -3.62 -5.57 6.22
C ASP A 125 -4.43 -5.99 7.45
N ARG A 126 -5.54 -6.71 7.25
CA ARG A 126 -6.36 -7.27 8.34
C ARG A 126 -5.61 -8.29 9.19
N ALA A 127 -4.76 -9.12 8.60
CA ALA A 127 -3.96 -10.09 9.31
C ALA A 127 -2.92 -9.38 10.21
N ALA A 128 -2.20 -8.40 9.65
CA ALA A 128 -1.20 -7.62 10.37
C ALA A 128 -1.80 -6.83 11.55
N HIS A 129 -2.96 -6.20 11.36
CA HIS A 129 -3.64 -5.50 12.44
C HIS A 129 -4.12 -6.44 13.57
N ARG A 130 -4.55 -7.66 13.23
CA ARG A 130 -4.93 -8.67 14.24
C ARG A 130 -3.73 -9.12 15.06
N GLU A 131 -2.60 -9.36 14.41
CA GLU A 131 -1.34 -9.74 15.07
C GLU A 131 -0.90 -8.65 16.06
N TRP A 132 -0.83 -7.39 15.64
CA TRP A 132 -0.50 -6.27 16.53
C TRP A 132 -1.46 -6.09 17.70
N THR A 133 -2.77 -6.28 17.47
CA THR A 133 -3.77 -6.18 18.53
C THR A 133 -3.58 -7.30 19.56
N GLN A 134 -3.23 -8.51 19.12
CA GLN A 134 -2.95 -9.64 20.00
C GLN A 134 -1.66 -9.45 20.79
N GLU A 135 -0.57 -9.00 20.16
CA GLU A 135 0.69 -8.68 20.84
C GLU A 135 0.50 -7.62 21.92
N MET A 136 -0.23 -6.54 21.60
CA MET A 136 -0.51 -5.47 22.54
C MET A 136 -1.37 -5.95 23.72
N LYS A 137 -2.37 -6.80 23.45
CA LYS A 137 -3.18 -7.44 24.50
C LYS A 137 -2.31 -8.30 25.42
N SER A 138 -1.44 -9.15 24.87
CA SER A 138 -0.52 -9.99 25.63
C SER A 138 0.47 -9.18 26.47
N ALA A 139 0.97 -8.07 25.94
CA ALA A 139 1.88 -7.17 26.65
C ALA A 139 1.19 -6.52 27.86
N ILE A 140 -0.06 -6.08 27.70
CA ILE A 140 -0.89 -5.52 28.77
C ILE A 140 -1.15 -6.58 29.85
N GLU A 141 -1.57 -7.79 29.46
CA GLU A 141 -1.82 -8.90 30.40
C GLU A 141 -0.55 -9.26 31.19
N THR A 142 0.61 -9.30 30.53
CA THR A 142 1.90 -9.56 31.18
C THR A 142 2.30 -8.45 32.14
N ALA A 143 2.02 -7.19 31.80
CA ALA A 143 2.27 -6.04 32.67
C ALA A 143 1.37 -6.06 33.92
N ILE A 144 0.09 -6.45 33.77
CA ILE A 144 -0.86 -6.61 34.88
C ILE A 144 -0.44 -7.75 35.81
N LEU A 145 0.06 -8.87 35.28
CA LEU A 145 0.45 -10.04 36.06
C LEU A 145 1.81 -9.89 36.78
N ARG A 146 2.63 -8.91 36.37
CA ARG A 146 3.96 -8.64 36.95
C ARG A 146 3.99 -7.42 37.89
N GLY A 147 2.90 -6.65 37.97
CA GLY A 147 2.70 -5.54 38.91
C GLY A 147 1.89 -5.98 40.12
#